data_AF-A0A925EKI6-F1
#
_entry.id   AF-A0A925EKI6-F1
#
_cell.length_a   1.000
_cell.length_b   1.000
_cell.length_c   1.000
_cell.angle_alpha   90.00
_cell.angle_beta   90.00
_cell.angle_gamma   90.00
#
_symmetry.space_group_name_H-M   'P 1'
#
loop_
_entity.id
_entity.type
_entity.pdbx_description
1 polymer ?
#
loop_
_entity_poly.entity_id
_entity_poly.type
_entity_poly.pdbx_seq_one_letter_code
_entity_poly.pdbx_strand_id
1 'polypeptide(L)'
;MCYTLLMAVIRASDIGNYLYCRRAWRYRKDGVESENKAELAAGTELHQKHGRKALSASLLRTVGLILLLAAILLLVAFCTAQIL
;
A
#
# COMPACT_ATOMS: atom_id res chain seq x y z
N MET A 1 -39.62 -12.14 9.94
CA MET A 1 -38.41 -11.36 10.27
C MET A 1 -37.22 -12.27 10.23
N CYS A 2 -36.20 -11.98 9.41
CA CYS A 2 -34.76 -12.27 9.60
C CYS A 2 -34.04 -12.27 8.22
N TYR A 3 -34.05 -11.14 7.52
CA TYR A 3 -33.15 -10.90 6.37
C TYR A 3 -32.19 -9.79 6.76
N THR A 4 -31.34 -10.07 7.73
CA THR A 4 -30.17 -9.23 8.02
C THR A 4 -28.97 -10.17 8.12
N LEU A 5 -28.66 -10.81 6.98
CA LEU A 5 -27.36 -11.46 6.82
C LEU A 5 -26.33 -10.34 6.76
N LEU A 6 -25.69 -10.08 7.90
CA LEU A 6 -24.48 -9.30 7.98
C LEU A 6 -23.49 -9.94 6.99
N MET A 7 -23.18 -9.26 5.88
CA MET A 7 -22.23 -9.82 4.92
C MET A 7 -20.89 -9.99 5.62
N ALA A 8 -20.36 -11.21 5.64
CA ALA A 8 -19.06 -11.45 6.25
C ALA A 8 -18.00 -10.65 5.47
N VAL A 9 -17.25 -9.78 6.15
CA VAL A 9 -16.19 -9.01 5.50
C VAL A 9 -15.15 -9.96 4.91
N ILE A 10 -14.99 -9.92 3.59
CA ILE A 10 -14.00 -10.72 2.84
C ILE A 10 -12.80 -9.83 2.55
N ARG A 11 -11.58 -10.31 2.85
CA ARG A 11 -10.35 -9.58 2.55
C ARG A 11 -9.96 -9.77 1.07
N ALA A 12 -9.24 -8.83 0.47
CA ALA A 12 -8.70 -9.02 -0.88
C ALA A 12 -7.87 -10.31 -1.01
N SER A 13 -7.12 -10.66 0.03
CA SER A 13 -6.35 -11.91 0.08
C SER A 13 -7.23 -13.17 0.14
N ASP A 14 -8.47 -13.10 0.63
CA ASP A 14 -9.41 -14.22 0.59
C ASP A 14 -9.82 -14.53 -0.85
N ILE A 15 -10.03 -13.50 -1.68
CA ILE A 15 -10.38 -13.66 -3.10
C ILE A 15 -9.23 -14.36 -3.83
N GLY A 16 -8.01 -13.87 -3.66
CA GLY A 16 -6.81 -14.49 -4.24
C GLY A 16 -6.64 -15.95 -3.81
N ASN A 17 -6.87 -16.24 -2.53
CA ASN A 17 -6.83 -17.61 -2.01
C ASN A 17 -7.90 -18.51 -2.60
N TYR A 18 -9.13 -18.02 -2.76
CA TYR A 18 -10.22 -18.78 -3.35
C TYR A 18 -9.93 -19.11 -4.82
N LEU A 19 -9.42 -18.13 -5.58
CA LEU A 19 -9.03 -18.30 -6.98
C LEU A 19 -7.88 -19.29 -7.13
N TYR A 20 -6.90 -19.25 -6.23
CA TYR A 20 -5.80 -20.22 -6.20
C TYR A 20 -6.28 -21.63 -5.83
N CYS A 21 -6.96 -21.76 -4.69
CA CYS A 21 -7.52 -23.04 -4.22
C CYS A 21 -8.69 -22.85 -3.26
N ARG A 22 -9.90 -23.18 -3.74
CA ARG A 22 -11.15 -23.11 -2.96
C ARG A 22 -11.11 -23.94 -1.68
N ARG A 23 -10.47 -25.12 -1.71
CA ARG A 23 -10.34 -26.01 -0.54
C ARG A 23 -9.45 -25.39 0.53
N ALA A 24 -8.29 -24.87 0.14
CA ALA A 24 -7.38 -24.19 1.06
C ALA A 24 -8.01 -22.91 1.65
N TRP A 25 -8.79 -22.19 0.84
CA TRP A 25 -9.57 -21.04 1.33
C TRP A 25 -10.60 -21.45 2.40
N ARG A 26 -11.34 -22.55 2.19
CA ARG A 26 -12.27 -23.10 3.19
C ARG A 26 -11.53 -23.46 4.49
N TYR A 27 -10.41 -24.18 4.40
CA TYR A 27 -9.60 -24.53 5.56
C TYR A 27 -9.14 -23.31 6.36
N ARG A 28 -8.70 -22.24 5.69
CA ARG A 28 -8.38 -20.98 6.38
C ARG A 28 -9.59 -20.35 7.07
N LYS A 29 -10.79 -20.43 6.47
CA LYS A 29 -12.02 -19.95 7.10
C LYS A 29 -12.44 -20.78 8.32
N ASP A 30 -12.10 -22.07 8.33
CA ASP A 30 -12.34 -22.99 9.44
C ASP A 30 -11.25 -22.90 10.53
N GLY A 31 -10.28 -21.98 10.39
CA GLY A 31 -9.20 -21.76 11.36
C GLY A 31 -8.02 -22.71 11.23
N VAL A 32 -7.93 -23.46 10.13
CA VAL A 32 -6.77 -24.32 9.86
C VAL A 32 -5.57 -23.43 9.50
N GLU A 33 -4.54 -23.55 10.32
CA GLU A 33 -3.28 -22.83 10.17
C GLU A 33 -2.51 -23.30 8.94
N SER A 34 -1.80 -22.36 8.30
CA SER A 34 -0.87 -22.69 7.22
C SER A 34 0.36 -23.39 7.80
N GLU A 35 0.81 -24.47 7.17
CA GLU A 35 2.11 -25.08 7.48
C GLU A 35 3.26 -24.16 7.07
N ASN A 36 3.03 -23.30 6.06
CA ASN A 36 4.04 -22.40 5.52
C ASN A 36 4.20 -21.10 6.35
N LYS A 37 4.44 -21.23 7.67
CA LYS A 37 4.56 -20.07 8.57
C LYS A 37 5.83 -19.27 8.36
N ALA A 38 6.94 -19.95 8.06
CA ALA A 38 8.24 -19.33 7.85
C ALA A 38 8.22 -18.36 6.65
N GLU A 39 7.73 -18.80 5.50
CA GLU A 39 7.68 -17.95 4.30
C GLU A 39 6.67 -16.79 4.47
N LEU A 40 5.57 -17.01 5.19
CA LEU A 40 4.60 -15.94 5.49
C LEU A 40 5.23 -14.86 6.38
N ALA A 41 6.02 -15.25 7.39
CA ALA A 41 6.74 -14.31 8.25
C ALA A 41 7.82 -13.56 7.45
N ALA A 42 8.61 -14.27 6.65
CA ALA A 42 9.65 -13.68 5.79
C ALA A 42 9.05 -12.69 4.78
N GLY A 43 7.93 -13.06 4.13
CA GLY A 43 7.20 -12.18 3.22
C GLY A 43 6.67 -10.92 3.92
N THR A 44 6.16 -11.06 5.13
CA THR A 44 5.68 -9.91 5.94
C THR A 44 6.84 -8.96 6.29
N GLU A 45 7.99 -9.50 6.70
CA GLU A 45 9.17 -8.70 7.00
C GLU A 45 9.69 -7.97 5.76
N LEU A 46 9.72 -8.64 4.60
CA LEU A 46 10.11 -8.05 3.34
C LEU A 46 9.17 -6.89 2.94
N HIS A 47 7.86 -7.09 3.06
CA HIS A 47 6.87 -6.04 2.81
C HIS A 47 7.02 -4.85 3.77
N GLN A 48 7.32 -5.08 5.05
CA GLN A 48 7.58 -4.01 6.00
C GLN A 48 8.83 -3.20 5.62
N LYS A 49 9.93 -3.87 5.28
CA LYS A 49 11.17 -3.23 4.81
C LYS A 49 10.93 -2.42 3.53
N HIS A 50 10.19 -2.98 2.58
CA HIS A 50 9.84 -2.29 1.34
C HIS A 50 8.93 -1.08 1.62
N GLY A 51 7.91 -1.23 2.48
CA GLY A 51 6.99 -0.16 2.85
C GLY A 51 7.71 1.05 3.43
N ARG A 52 8.70 0.84 4.30
CA ARG A 52 9.55 1.93 4.83
C ARG A 52 10.29 2.69 3.73
N LYS A 53 10.85 1.97 2.74
CA LYS A 53 11.53 2.57 1.58
C LYS A 53 10.55 3.33 0.67
N ALA A 54 9.35 2.79 0.47
CA ALA A 54 8.31 3.43 -0.33
C ALA A 54 7.85 4.76 0.31
N LEU A 55 7.66 4.77 1.63
CA LEU A 55 7.33 5.98 2.39
C LEU A 55 8.43 7.03 2.28
N SER A 56 9.70 6.65 2.49
CA SER A 56 10.82 7.58 2.35
C SER A 56 10.93 8.15 0.94
N ALA A 57 10.73 7.31 -0.09
CA ALA A 57 10.76 7.75 -1.48
C ALA A 57 9.62 8.73 -1.80
N SER A 58 8.42 8.46 -1.29
CA SER A 58 7.27 9.35 -1.44
C SER A 58 7.50 10.70 -0.77
N LEU A 59 8.09 10.71 0.43
CA LEU A 59 8.42 11.94 1.15
C LEU A 59 9.48 12.76 0.38
N LEU A 60 10.58 12.13 -0.02
CA LEU A 60 11.63 12.81 -0.80
C LEU A 60 11.09 13.36 -2.12
N ARG A 61 10.24 12.60 -2.81
CA ARG A 61 9.59 13.07 -4.04
C ARG A 61 8.72 14.29 -3.77
N THR A 62 7.96 14.30 -2.69
CA THR A 62 7.11 15.44 -2.31
C THR A 62 7.95 16.68 -2.00
N VAL A 63 9.00 16.53 -1.20
CA VAL A 63 9.94 17.61 -0.89
C VAL A 63 10.60 18.14 -2.16
N GLY A 64 11.06 17.25 -3.05
CA GLY A 64 11.66 17.63 -4.32
C GLY A 64 10.72 18.45 -5.21
N LEU A 65 9.44 18.07 -5.27
CA LEU A 65 8.43 18.83 -6.02
C LEU A 65 8.17 20.21 -5.43
N ILE A 66 8.14 20.33 -4.09
CA ILE A 66 8.00 21.62 -3.40
C ILE A 66 9.19 22.53 -3.70
N LEU A 67 10.41 22.00 -3.60
CA LEU A 67 11.63 22.76 -3.89
C LEU A 67 11.69 23.20 -5.36
N LEU A 68 11.31 22.32 -6.28
CA LEU A 68 11.21 22.64 -7.70
C LEU A 68 10.23 23.78 -7.95
N LEU A 69 9.04 23.72 -7.35
CA LEU A 69 8.04 24.77 -7.46
C LEU A 69 8.57 26.11 -6.92
N ALA A 70 9.21 26.09 -5.74
CA ALA A 70 9.81 27.29 -5.15
C ALA A 70 10.90 27.89 -6.06
N ALA A 71 11.76 27.06 -6.65
CA ALA A 71 12.79 27.51 -7.58
C ALA A 71 12.18 28.17 -8.83
N ILE A 72 11.11 27.60 -9.39
CA ILE A 72 10.38 28.17 -10.52
C ILE A 72 9.78 29.54 -10.15
N LEU A 73 9.12 29.64 -8.99
CA LEU A 73 8.54 30.90 -8.53
C LEU A 73 9.58 32.00 -8.32
N LEU A 74 10.72 31.66 -7.69
CA LEU A 74 11.84 32.58 -7.52
C LEU A 74 12.44 33.03 -8.85
N LEU A 75 12.59 32.10 -9.80
CA LEU A 75 13.08 32.43 -11.15
C LEU A 75 12.13 33.40 -11.85
N VAL A 76 10.82 33.15 -11.80
CA VAL A 76 9.81 34.05 -12.39
C VAL A 76 9.83 35.41 -11.71
N ALA A 77 9.89 35.46 -10.38
CA ALA A 77 9.99 36.72 -9.62
C ALA A 77 11.26 37.51 -9.99
N PHE A 78 12.39 36.83 -10.13
CA PHE A 78 13.64 37.46 -10.54
C PHE A 78 13.55 38.01 -11.97
N CYS A 79 13.08 37.22 -12.94
CA CYS A 79 12.94 37.68 -14.32
C CYS A 79 11.96 38.85 -14.45
N THR A 80 10.84 38.83 -13.72
CA THR A 80 9.86 39.94 -13.74
C THR A 80 10.45 41.22 -13.15
N ALA A 81 11.23 41.13 -12.07
CA ALA A 81 11.91 42.28 -11.46
C ALA A 81 13.04 42.90 -12.32
N GLN A 82 13.55 42.18 -13.33
CA GLN A 82 14.54 42.72 -14.28
C GLN A 82 13.90 43.38 -15.51
N ILE A 83 12.63 43.09 -15.78
CA ILE A 83 11.91 43.57 -16.98
C ILE A 83 11.08 44.83 -16.66
N LEU A 84 10.50 44.93 -15.46
CA LEU A 84 9.87 46.15 -14.96
C LEU A 84 10.92 47.15 -14.46
#